data_AF-A0A354HVI4-F1
#
_entry.id   AF-A0A354HVI4-F1
#
_cell.length_a   1.000
_cell.length_b   1.000
_cell.length_c   1.000
_cell.angle_alpha   90.00
_cell.angle_beta   90.00
_cell.angle_gamma   90.00
#
_symmetry.space_group_name_H-M   'P 1'
#
loop_
_entity.id
_entity.type
_entity.pdbx_description
1 polymer ?
#
loop_
_entity_poly.entity_id
_entity_poly.type
_entity_poly.pdbx_seq_one_letter_code
_entity_poly.pdbx_strand_id
1 'polypeptide(L)'
;YLLLRPNDNVFFDGDCAQDWRFIVIDEAHTYAGAKGIEMAMLLRRLKDRVVLSEAGELQCIGTSATLGGEEKDFSDVARFGSGLFGETFEWVPEDNRRQDVVTGTKKNLTIAVDSWGTPSEDLYNNWVRIVNEEEDKIAGFVETGRNFGVPNSILEQGRDAGGWVNFLYSALAGDSRLIALQEMLEQGPCFLDAAAGSIFPRDIDGQKQLVDLVHLANKARLHEGEQPLLPARYHLFIRAIEGGYVSLLPQKRFFLDRYEWLEKEGIKYPVFEVATCRRCNSLYFSGETQTEENSKVFKQLGRQFYENKNSLEYYLILESGEPVPDNEDEMIASGEVSGGEKFLLCELCGAIGHADNVEFPCNCGAENYFSVIKVPAKDGNVHKCPACGSTLSVGSIVRRFMLGADAVTSVLGTALYQQIPEREEDLELRVDDDDDEWGSVSNGENKSNRRLLIFSDSRQDAAFFATYLQNSYNQILHRRLIVMTLEQHWDKIISNNWRVG
;
A
#
# COMPACT_ATOMS: atom_id res chain seq x y z
N TYR A 1 -8.78 8.92 -26.57
CA TYR A 1 -7.70 9.87 -26.87
C TYR A 1 -6.88 9.43 -28.08
N LEU A 2 -6.47 8.14 -28.16
CA LEU A 2 -5.80 7.55 -29.33
C LEU A 2 -6.47 7.90 -30.68
N LEU A 3 -7.80 7.69 -30.79
CA LEU A 3 -8.60 8.03 -31.99
C LEU A 3 -8.58 9.51 -32.42
N LEU A 4 -7.97 10.41 -31.65
CA LEU A 4 -7.89 11.84 -31.93
C LEU A 4 -6.45 12.31 -32.20
N ARG A 5 -5.45 11.46 -32.00
CA ARG A 5 -4.04 11.82 -32.19
C ARG A 5 -3.62 11.52 -33.64
N PRO A 6 -3.19 12.52 -34.43
CA PRO A 6 -2.90 12.32 -35.85
C PRO A 6 -1.87 11.23 -36.14
N ASN A 7 -0.84 11.10 -35.31
CA ASN A 7 0.21 10.10 -35.50
C ASN A 7 -0.27 8.66 -35.26
N ASP A 8 -1.37 8.46 -34.53
CA ASP A 8 -1.92 7.13 -34.26
C ASP A 8 -2.96 6.69 -35.29
N ASN A 9 -3.31 7.56 -36.27
CA ASN A 9 -4.31 7.23 -37.28
C ASN A 9 -3.88 6.04 -38.15
N VAL A 10 -2.59 5.70 -38.22
CA VAL A 10 -2.10 4.52 -38.94
C VAL A 10 -2.78 3.23 -38.47
N PHE A 11 -3.14 3.15 -37.18
CA PHE A 11 -3.82 1.99 -36.61
C PHE A 11 -5.31 1.94 -36.95
N PHE A 12 -5.92 3.04 -37.38
CA PHE A 12 -7.38 3.14 -37.55
C PHE A 12 -7.82 3.41 -38.99
N ASP A 13 -7.00 4.09 -39.78
CA ASP A 13 -7.29 4.50 -41.16
C ASP A 13 -6.13 4.23 -42.15
N GLY A 14 -5.01 3.68 -41.66
CA GLY A 14 -3.82 3.36 -42.45
C GLY A 14 -3.72 1.89 -42.83
N ASP A 15 -2.56 1.46 -43.31
CA ASP A 15 -2.30 0.09 -43.75
C ASP A 15 -2.59 -0.95 -42.65
N CYS A 16 -2.36 -0.59 -41.38
CA CYS A 16 -2.59 -1.46 -40.23
C CYS A 16 -4.07 -1.52 -39.77
N ALA A 17 -4.96 -0.70 -40.34
CA ALA A 17 -6.37 -0.67 -39.92
C ALA A 17 -7.11 -2.00 -40.20
N GLN A 18 -6.65 -2.76 -41.20
CA GLN A 18 -7.23 -4.05 -41.60
C GLN A 18 -6.68 -5.23 -40.80
N ASP A 19 -5.68 -5.02 -39.94
CA ASP A 19 -5.01 -6.09 -39.19
C ASP A 19 -5.66 -6.37 -37.83
N TRP A 20 -6.71 -5.63 -37.47
CA TRP A 20 -7.43 -5.85 -36.22
C TRP A 20 -8.14 -7.20 -36.22
N ARG A 21 -7.82 -8.03 -35.21
CA ARG A 21 -8.45 -9.34 -35.00
C ARG A 21 -9.12 -9.49 -33.64
N PHE A 22 -8.61 -8.77 -32.63
CA PHE A 22 -9.02 -8.94 -31.24
C PHE A 22 -9.27 -7.59 -30.58
N ILE A 23 -10.28 -7.55 -29.70
CA ILE A 23 -10.45 -6.49 -28.71
C ILE A 23 -10.47 -7.16 -27.34
N VAL A 24 -9.47 -6.87 -26.51
CA VAL A 24 -9.37 -7.39 -25.14
C VAL A 24 -9.61 -6.26 -24.15
N ILE A 25 -10.58 -6.43 -23.26
CA ILE A 25 -10.85 -5.50 -22.15
C ILE A 25 -10.61 -6.22 -20.85
N ASP A 26 -9.64 -5.72 -20.09
CA ASP A 26 -9.41 -6.17 -18.73
C ASP A 26 -10.31 -5.43 -17.73
N GLU A 27 -10.63 -6.12 -16.63
CA GLU A 27 -11.48 -5.64 -15.54
C GLU A 27 -12.82 -5.06 -16.00
N ALA A 28 -13.52 -5.82 -16.84
CA ALA A 28 -14.78 -5.42 -17.46
C ALA A 28 -15.85 -5.02 -16.42
N HIS A 29 -15.80 -5.56 -15.19
CA HIS A 29 -16.69 -5.21 -14.09
C HIS A 29 -16.60 -3.73 -13.66
N THR A 30 -15.49 -3.05 -13.94
CA THR A 30 -15.32 -1.62 -13.63
C THR A 30 -16.15 -0.72 -14.56
N TYR A 31 -16.58 -1.24 -15.71
CA TYR A 31 -17.39 -0.56 -16.72
C TYR A 31 -18.88 -0.83 -16.53
N ALA A 32 -19.39 -0.55 -15.33
CA ALA A 32 -20.81 -0.62 -15.00
C ALA A 32 -21.50 0.77 -15.03
N GLY A 33 -22.82 0.78 -15.14
CA GLY A 33 -23.62 2.01 -15.11
C GLY A 33 -23.24 3.01 -16.21
N ALA A 34 -23.16 4.29 -15.86
CA ALA A 34 -22.86 5.35 -16.82
C ALA A 34 -21.49 5.18 -17.51
N LYS A 35 -20.46 4.78 -16.76
CA LYS A 35 -19.11 4.53 -17.32
C LYS A 35 -19.12 3.38 -18.33
N GLY A 36 -19.94 2.36 -18.09
CA GLY A 36 -20.15 1.26 -19.03
C GLY A 36 -20.75 1.70 -20.36
N ILE A 37 -21.77 2.57 -20.30
CA ILE A 37 -22.42 3.11 -21.51
C ILE A 37 -21.42 3.92 -22.34
N GLU A 38 -20.62 4.77 -21.69
CA GLU A 38 -19.57 5.53 -22.38
C GLU A 38 -18.53 4.62 -23.03
N MET A 39 -18.06 3.59 -22.32
CA MET A 39 -17.11 2.63 -22.87
C MET A 39 -17.68 1.88 -24.07
N ALA A 40 -18.92 1.39 -23.97
CA ALA A 40 -19.59 0.72 -25.07
C ALA A 40 -19.72 1.62 -26.31
N MET A 41 -20.02 2.91 -26.13
CA MET A 41 -20.05 3.88 -27.24
C MET A 41 -18.67 4.09 -27.87
N LEU A 42 -17.59 4.14 -27.07
CA LEU A 42 -16.23 4.24 -27.58
C LEU A 42 -15.82 3.00 -28.39
N LEU A 43 -16.17 1.80 -27.90
CA LEU A 43 -15.91 0.55 -28.61
C LEU A 43 -16.65 0.50 -29.94
N ARG A 44 -17.92 0.90 -29.97
CA ARG A 44 -18.69 1.00 -31.22
C ARG A 44 -18.03 1.95 -32.21
N ARG A 45 -17.55 3.12 -31.77
CA ARG A 45 -16.82 4.07 -32.63
C ARG A 45 -15.49 3.51 -33.13
N LEU A 46 -14.80 2.72 -32.31
CA LEU A 46 -13.58 2.05 -32.72
C LEU A 46 -13.89 1.02 -33.81
N LYS A 47 -14.84 0.11 -33.56
CA LYS A 47 -15.29 -0.92 -34.50
C LYS A 47 -15.81 -0.34 -35.81
N ASP A 48 -16.56 0.76 -35.75
CA ASP A 48 -17.03 1.48 -36.93
C ASP A 48 -15.87 1.95 -37.81
N ARG A 49 -14.78 2.38 -37.19
CA ARG A 49 -13.61 2.88 -37.92
C ARG A 49 -12.74 1.76 -38.51
N VAL A 50 -12.54 0.66 -37.79
CA VAL A 50 -11.61 -0.41 -38.21
C VAL A 50 -12.28 -1.53 -39.02
N VAL A 51 -13.55 -1.83 -38.77
CA VAL A 51 -14.29 -2.92 -39.43
C VAL A 51 -15.71 -2.52 -39.86
N LEU A 52 -16.00 -1.23 -39.98
CA LEU A 52 -17.32 -0.72 -40.39
C LEU A 52 -18.49 -1.26 -39.55
N SER A 53 -18.22 -1.58 -38.29
CA SER A 53 -19.17 -2.20 -37.37
C SER A 53 -19.70 -3.57 -37.84
N GLU A 54 -19.00 -4.27 -38.73
CA GLU A 54 -19.33 -5.63 -39.13
C GLU A 54 -19.20 -6.59 -37.94
N ALA A 55 -20.29 -7.32 -37.65
CA ALA A 55 -20.34 -8.24 -36.52
C ALA A 55 -19.55 -9.53 -36.83
N GLY A 56 -18.79 -10.02 -35.86
CA GLY A 56 -18.00 -11.25 -35.98
C GLY A 56 -16.64 -11.11 -36.67
N GLU A 57 -16.30 -9.94 -37.22
CA GLU A 57 -14.94 -9.68 -37.75
C GLU A 57 -13.88 -9.55 -36.64
N LEU A 58 -14.30 -9.14 -35.44
CA LEU A 58 -13.43 -8.97 -34.27
C LEU A 58 -13.81 -9.92 -33.15
N GLN A 59 -12.83 -10.69 -32.67
CA GLN A 59 -12.99 -11.49 -31.47
C GLN A 59 -12.87 -10.59 -30.24
N CYS A 60 -13.97 -10.45 -29.50
CA CYS A 60 -14.00 -9.67 -28.27
C CYS A 60 -13.77 -10.57 -27.05
N ILE A 61 -12.89 -10.14 -26.15
CA ILE A 61 -12.54 -10.88 -24.92
C ILE A 61 -12.63 -9.92 -23.75
N GLY A 62 -13.41 -10.27 -22.73
CA GLY A 62 -13.52 -9.51 -21.49
C GLY A 62 -13.09 -10.35 -20.29
N THR A 63 -12.14 -9.86 -19.49
CA THR A 63 -11.78 -10.47 -18.21
C THR A 63 -12.43 -9.71 -17.05
N SER A 64 -12.82 -10.44 -16.00
CA SER A 64 -13.50 -9.86 -14.85
C SER A 64 -13.28 -10.71 -13.60
N ALA A 65 -12.99 -10.05 -12.47
CA ALA A 65 -12.81 -10.72 -11.19
C ALA A 65 -14.13 -11.05 -10.46
N THR A 66 -15.23 -10.35 -10.76
CA THR A 66 -16.43 -10.33 -9.89
C THR A 66 -17.76 -10.59 -10.60
N LEU A 67 -17.75 -10.78 -11.92
CA LEU A 67 -18.96 -11.05 -12.69
C LEU A 67 -19.22 -12.56 -12.76
N GLY A 68 -20.39 -13.00 -12.28
CA GLY A 68 -20.89 -14.37 -12.40
C GLY A 68 -20.11 -15.38 -11.55
N GLY A 69 -20.44 -15.44 -10.26
CA GLY A 69 -19.84 -16.41 -9.33
C GLY A 69 -20.45 -17.81 -9.39
N GLU A 70 -21.68 -17.93 -9.91
CA GLU A 70 -22.40 -19.18 -10.07
C GLU A 70 -22.94 -19.29 -11.50
N GLU A 71 -23.12 -20.51 -12.00
CA GLU A 71 -23.57 -20.78 -13.38
C GLU A 71 -24.91 -20.10 -13.73
N LYS A 72 -25.77 -19.91 -12.73
CA LYS A 72 -27.06 -19.21 -12.86
C LYS A 72 -26.92 -17.77 -13.38
N ASP A 73 -25.77 -17.14 -13.15
CA ASP A 73 -25.51 -15.75 -13.52
C ASP A 73 -24.81 -15.63 -14.89
N PHE A 74 -24.36 -16.74 -15.50
CA PHE A 74 -23.55 -16.70 -16.72
C PHE A 74 -24.30 -16.13 -17.92
N SER A 75 -25.62 -16.35 -18.01
CA SER A 75 -26.46 -15.71 -19.02
C SER A 75 -26.53 -14.18 -18.86
N ASP A 76 -26.45 -13.66 -17.63
CA ASP A 76 -26.38 -12.21 -17.37
C ASP A 76 -24.99 -11.67 -17.73
N VAL A 77 -23.92 -12.41 -17.45
CA VAL A 77 -22.54 -12.06 -17.85
C VAL A 77 -22.42 -11.98 -19.37
N ALA A 78 -22.94 -12.96 -20.09
CA ALA A 78 -22.96 -12.96 -21.56
C ALA A 78 -23.75 -11.76 -22.11
N ARG A 79 -24.89 -11.42 -21.49
CA ARG A 79 -25.67 -10.23 -21.87
C ARG A 79 -24.90 -8.93 -21.62
N PHE A 80 -24.19 -8.84 -20.49
CA PHE A 80 -23.32 -7.70 -20.18
C PHE A 80 -22.21 -7.54 -21.23
N GLY A 81 -21.50 -8.62 -21.55
CA GLY A 81 -20.48 -8.64 -22.60
C GLY A 81 -21.05 -8.19 -23.94
N SER A 82 -22.22 -8.72 -24.31
CA SER A 82 -22.91 -8.32 -25.55
C SER A 82 -23.25 -6.83 -25.57
N GLY A 83 -23.71 -6.28 -24.45
CA GLY A 83 -24.01 -4.85 -24.33
C GLY A 83 -22.77 -3.96 -24.42
N LEU A 84 -21.67 -4.39 -23.81
CA LEU A 84 -20.40 -3.65 -23.76
C LEU A 84 -19.71 -3.62 -25.14
N PHE A 85 -19.51 -4.79 -25.76
CA PHE A 85 -18.77 -4.91 -27.02
C PHE A 85 -19.63 -4.71 -28.27
N GLY A 86 -20.95 -4.86 -28.15
CA GLY A 86 -21.84 -4.90 -29.31
C GLY A 86 -21.52 -6.09 -30.22
N GLU A 87 -21.14 -7.22 -29.63
CA GLU A 87 -20.93 -8.52 -30.29
C GLU A 87 -21.82 -9.57 -29.61
N THR A 88 -21.95 -10.74 -30.21
CA THR A 88 -22.73 -11.84 -29.64
C THR A 88 -21.91 -12.59 -28.60
N PHE A 89 -22.41 -12.67 -27.36
CA PHE A 89 -21.92 -13.57 -26.33
C PHE A 89 -23.09 -14.42 -25.83
N GLU A 90 -22.90 -15.73 -25.72
CA GLU A 90 -23.94 -16.68 -25.39
C GLU A 90 -23.55 -17.62 -24.24
N TRP A 91 -24.56 -18.00 -23.45
CA TRP A 91 -24.43 -19.08 -22.48
C TRP A 91 -25.67 -19.99 -22.54
N VAL A 92 -25.49 -21.20 -23.06
CA VAL A 92 -26.48 -22.27 -23.12
C VAL A 92 -25.90 -23.50 -22.40
N PRO A 93 -26.45 -23.88 -21.23
CA PRO A 93 -25.90 -24.98 -20.42
C PRO A 93 -25.78 -26.32 -21.18
N GLU A 94 -26.67 -26.56 -22.14
CA GLU A 94 -26.78 -27.83 -22.87
C GLU A 94 -25.95 -27.86 -24.18
N ASP A 95 -25.30 -26.76 -24.58
CA ASP A 95 -24.56 -26.66 -25.84
C ASP A 95 -23.15 -26.07 -25.62
N ASN A 96 -22.14 -26.94 -25.66
CA ASN A 96 -20.74 -26.59 -25.48
C ASN A 96 -20.21 -25.57 -26.51
N ARG A 97 -20.89 -25.37 -27.66
CA ARG A 97 -20.48 -24.38 -28.66
C ARG A 97 -20.99 -22.97 -28.36
N ARG A 98 -21.87 -22.82 -27.36
CA ARG A 98 -22.52 -21.57 -26.97
C ARG A 98 -22.29 -21.30 -25.48
N GLN A 99 -21.03 -21.45 -25.06
CA GLN A 99 -20.56 -21.33 -23.68
C GLN A 99 -19.38 -20.35 -23.63
N ASP A 100 -19.66 -19.07 -23.90
CA ASP A 100 -18.62 -18.05 -24.04
C ASP A 100 -18.09 -17.54 -22.69
N VAL A 101 -18.69 -17.97 -21.57
CA VAL A 101 -18.25 -17.61 -20.22
C VAL A 101 -17.28 -18.65 -19.70
N VAL A 102 -15.99 -18.30 -19.62
CA VAL A 102 -14.95 -19.17 -19.10
C VAL A 102 -14.65 -18.82 -17.65
N THR A 103 -14.86 -19.77 -16.73
CA THR A 103 -14.55 -19.60 -15.30
C THR A 103 -13.32 -20.36 -14.86
N GLY A 104 -12.57 -19.80 -13.91
CA GLY A 104 -11.47 -20.50 -13.26
C GLY A 104 -11.96 -21.49 -12.19
N THR A 105 -11.27 -22.62 -12.05
CA THR A 105 -11.46 -23.56 -10.94
C THR A 105 -10.31 -23.44 -9.94
N LYS A 106 -10.62 -23.39 -8.65
CA LYS A 106 -9.60 -23.45 -7.60
C LYS A 106 -8.96 -24.83 -7.59
N LYS A 107 -7.63 -24.88 -7.66
CA LYS A 107 -6.86 -26.09 -7.36
C LYS A 107 -6.46 -26.06 -5.89
N ASN A 108 -6.47 -27.22 -5.25
CA ASN A 108 -5.94 -27.37 -3.90
C ASN A 108 -4.43 -27.15 -3.92
N LEU A 109 -3.90 -26.55 -2.85
CA LEU A 109 -2.47 -26.36 -2.63
C LEU A 109 -1.82 -27.67 -2.17
N THR A 110 -2.57 -28.48 -1.42
CA THR A 110 -2.11 -29.77 -0.90
C THR A 110 -2.00 -30.79 -2.04
N ILE A 111 -0.77 -31.22 -2.34
CA ILE A 111 -0.49 -32.13 -3.46
C ILE A 111 -0.31 -33.58 -2.98
N ALA A 112 0.32 -33.79 -1.82
CA ALA A 112 0.54 -35.12 -1.26
C ALA A 112 -0.58 -35.51 -0.29
N VAL A 113 -1.09 -36.74 -0.44
CA VAL A 113 -2.11 -37.31 0.45
C VAL A 113 -1.47 -37.88 1.72
N ASP A 114 -0.24 -38.39 1.62
CA ASP A 114 0.50 -39.01 2.71
C ASP A 114 1.84 -38.30 2.94
N SER A 115 2.16 -38.03 4.21
CA SER A 115 3.46 -37.50 4.60
C SER A 115 4.48 -38.62 4.80
N TRP A 116 5.73 -38.41 4.36
CA TRP A 116 6.83 -39.31 4.68
C TRP A 116 7.42 -39.07 6.07
N GLY A 117 7.06 -37.97 6.75
CA GLY A 117 7.49 -37.65 8.11
C GLY A 117 7.75 -36.18 8.38
N THR A 118 8.39 -35.92 9.53
CA THR A 118 8.76 -34.58 10.00
C THR A 118 10.28 -34.54 10.16
N PRO A 119 11.02 -33.82 9.30
CA PRO A 119 12.47 -33.71 9.45
C PRO A 119 12.85 -32.83 10.65
N SER A 120 14.15 -32.76 10.97
CA SER A 120 14.67 -31.77 11.93
C SER A 120 14.39 -30.34 11.46
N GLU A 121 14.22 -29.42 12.41
CA GLU A 121 13.96 -27.99 12.15
C GLU A 121 15.12 -27.33 11.40
N ASP A 122 16.36 -27.74 11.71
CA ASP A 122 17.59 -27.25 11.08
C ASP A 122 17.76 -27.63 9.60
N LEU A 123 16.96 -28.55 9.07
CA LEU A 123 17.04 -28.99 7.68
C LEU A 123 16.91 -27.78 6.73
N TYR A 124 15.90 -26.94 6.96
CA TYR A 124 15.53 -25.87 6.04
C TYR A 124 16.62 -24.82 5.94
N ASN A 125 17.18 -24.39 7.07
CA ASN A 125 18.27 -23.43 7.06
C ASN A 125 19.51 -23.95 6.29
N ASN A 126 19.87 -25.22 6.48
CA ASN A 126 20.99 -25.83 5.77
C ASN A 126 20.73 -25.93 4.26
N TRP A 127 19.51 -26.28 3.86
CA TRP A 127 19.15 -26.33 2.44
C TRP A 127 19.10 -24.94 1.81
N VAL A 128 18.67 -23.90 2.51
CA VAL A 128 18.75 -22.51 2.03
C VAL A 128 20.20 -22.10 1.77
N ARG A 129 21.14 -22.49 2.64
CA ARG A 129 22.57 -22.22 2.43
C ARG A 129 23.09 -22.91 1.16
N ILE A 130 22.78 -24.18 0.96
CA ILE A 130 23.17 -24.94 -0.25
C ILE A 130 22.59 -24.32 -1.51
N VAL A 131 21.33 -23.85 -1.46
CA VAL A 131 20.69 -23.17 -2.61
C VAL A 131 21.47 -21.92 -3.03
N ASN A 132 22.05 -21.20 -2.06
CA ASN A 132 22.79 -19.96 -2.28
C ASN A 132 24.29 -20.16 -2.60
N GLU A 133 24.80 -21.38 -2.43
CA GLU A 133 26.18 -21.77 -2.81
C GLU A 133 26.20 -22.28 -4.27
N GLU A 134 27.35 -22.25 -4.95
CA GLU A 134 27.50 -22.65 -6.38
C GLU A 134 27.93 -24.12 -6.58
N GLU A 135 28.34 -24.82 -5.53
CA GLU A 135 28.82 -26.21 -5.61
C GLU A 135 27.68 -27.22 -5.86
N ASP A 136 28.01 -28.52 -6.01
CA ASP A 136 27.06 -29.61 -6.30
C ASP A 136 25.92 -29.70 -5.26
N LYS A 137 24.82 -29.01 -5.58
CA LYS A 137 23.65 -28.85 -4.69
C LYS A 137 22.99 -30.18 -4.35
N ILE A 138 22.93 -31.11 -5.30
CA ILE A 138 22.23 -32.39 -5.10
C ILE A 138 22.99 -33.23 -4.09
N ALA A 139 24.32 -33.32 -4.20
CA ALA A 139 25.14 -34.02 -3.21
C ALA A 139 24.96 -33.42 -1.81
N GLY A 140 24.98 -32.09 -1.70
CA GLY A 140 24.76 -31.37 -0.45
C GLY A 140 23.38 -31.66 0.17
N PHE A 141 22.31 -31.66 -0.64
CA PHE A 141 20.96 -31.97 -0.16
C PHE A 141 20.81 -33.41 0.32
N VAL A 142 21.45 -34.38 -0.35
CA VAL A 142 21.40 -35.79 0.05
C VAL A 142 22.13 -36.01 1.38
N GLU A 143 23.32 -35.44 1.55
CA GLU A 143 24.09 -35.56 2.79
C GLU A 143 23.36 -34.93 3.97
N THR A 144 22.95 -33.67 3.82
CA THR A 144 22.23 -32.94 4.88
C THR A 144 20.85 -33.54 5.14
N GLY A 145 20.11 -33.93 4.10
CA GLY A 145 18.81 -34.58 4.23
C GLY A 145 18.88 -35.86 5.05
N ARG A 146 19.89 -36.70 4.83
CA ARG A 146 20.10 -37.92 5.62
C ARG A 146 20.38 -37.61 7.08
N ASN A 147 21.20 -36.59 7.36
CA ASN A 147 21.57 -36.20 8.73
C ASN A 147 20.38 -35.62 9.51
N PHE A 148 19.45 -34.95 8.82
CA PHE A 148 18.30 -34.27 9.43
C PHE A 148 16.97 -35.02 9.27
N GLY A 149 17.01 -36.32 8.93
CA GLY A 149 15.86 -37.22 9.06
C GLY A 149 14.97 -37.37 7.82
N VAL A 150 15.44 -37.01 6.63
CA VAL A 150 14.75 -37.32 5.37
C VAL A 150 15.00 -38.80 5.01
N PRO A 151 13.95 -39.61 4.73
CA PRO A 151 14.11 -41.02 4.36
C PRO A 151 14.95 -41.21 3.09
N ASN A 152 15.83 -42.23 3.09
CA ASN A 152 16.69 -42.51 1.94
C ASN A 152 15.91 -42.75 0.64
N SER A 153 14.71 -43.35 0.70
CA SER A 153 13.86 -43.54 -0.47
C SER A 153 13.45 -42.23 -1.14
N ILE A 154 13.21 -41.18 -0.35
CA ILE A 154 12.83 -39.85 -0.85
C ILE A 154 14.06 -39.14 -1.44
N LEU A 155 15.23 -39.28 -0.80
CA LEU A 155 16.48 -38.73 -1.29
C LEU A 155 16.90 -39.37 -2.63
N GLU A 156 16.70 -40.68 -2.78
CA GLU A 156 16.94 -41.41 -4.03
C GLU A 156 15.98 -40.97 -5.13
N GLN A 157 14.68 -40.87 -4.84
CA GLN A 157 13.68 -40.34 -5.78
C GLN A 157 14.01 -38.92 -6.24
N GLY A 158 14.41 -38.04 -5.32
CA GLY A 158 14.80 -36.68 -5.65
C GLY A 158 16.05 -36.62 -6.53
N ARG A 159 17.00 -37.55 -6.36
CA ARG A 159 18.21 -37.62 -7.19
C ARG A 159 17.90 -38.00 -8.63
N ASP A 160 16.91 -38.87 -8.81
CA ASP A 160 16.46 -39.34 -10.13
C ASP A 160 15.55 -38.32 -10.83
N ALA A 161 15.08 -37.28 -10.11
CA ALA A 161 14.15 -36.26 -10.61
C ALA A 161 14.81 -35.22 -11.56
N GLY A 162 16.08 -35.37 -11.89
CA GLY A 162 16.80 -34.54 -12.85
C GLY A 162 17.61 -33.42 -12.19
N GLY A 163 16.97 -32.30 -11.86
CA GLY A 163 17.63 -31.09 -11.33
C GLY A 163 17.42 -30.85 -9.83
N TRP A 164 18.21 -29.94 -9.25
CA TRP A 164 18.11 -29.57 -7.83
C TRP A 164 16.73 -28.98 -7.46
N VAL A 165 16.06 -28.32 -8.42
CA VAL A 165 14.68 -27.81 -8.27
C VAL A 165 13.67 -28.97 -8.13
N ASN A 166 13.81 -30.00 -8.97
CA ASN A 166 12.96 -31.19 -8.95
C ASN A 166 13.25 -32.06 -7.73
N PHE A 167 14.52 -32.09 -7.28
CA PHE A 167 14.91 -32.71 -6.02
C PHE A 167 14.14 -32.08 -4.86
N LEU A 168 14.15 -30.74 -4.74
CA LEU A 168 13.43 -30.03 -3.69
C LEU A 168 11.92 -30.31 -3.76
N TYR A 169 11.33 -30.35 -4.97
CA TYR A 169 9.93 -30.70 -5.15
C TYR A 169 9.62 -32.11 -4.62
N SER A 170 10.40 -33.10 -5.05
CA SER A 170 10.19 -34.50 -4.66
C SER A 170 10.37 -34.70 -3.16
N ALA A 171 11.35 -34.03 -2.56
CA ALA A 171 11.62 -34.14 -1.14
C ALA A 171 10.59 -33.40 -0.27
N LEU A 172 10.26 -32.16 -0.60
CA LEU A 172 9.37 -31.32 0.22
C LEU A 172 7.89 -31.67 0.05
N ALA A 173 7.47 -32.26 -1.08
CA ALA A 173 6.06 -32.57 -1.34
C ALA A 173 5.41 -33.44 -0.24
N GLY A 174 6.17 -34.36 0.37
CA GLY A 174 5.68 -35.20 1.47
C GLY A 174 6.08 -34.74 2.88
N ASP A 175 6.65 -33.55 3.03
CA ASP A 175 7.01 -33.00 4.34
C ASP A 175 5.75 -32.61 5.12
N SER A 176 5.54 -33.23 6.28
CA SER A 176 4.38 -32.96 7.15
C SER A 176 4.22 -31.48 7.52
N ARG A 177 5.31 -30.72 7.68
CA ARG A 177 5.25 -29.29 8.00
C ARG A 177 4.76 -28.47 6.83
N LEU A 178 5.18 -28.83 5.61
CA LEU A 178 4.72 -28.15 4.41
C LEU A 178 3.26 -28.46 4.10
N ILE A 179 2.85 -29.71 4.27
CA ILE A 179 1.44 -30.12 4.12
C ILE A 179 0.56 -29.35 5.11
N ALA A 180 0.95 -29.30 6.40
CA ALA A 180 0.22 -28.53 7.41
C ALA A 180 0.15 -27.03 7.04
N LEU A 181 1.23 -26.45 6.51
CA LEU A 181 1.22 -25.07 6.03
C LEU A 181 0.27 -24.87 4.83
N GLN A 182 0.25 -25.80 3.87
CA GLN A 182 -0.66 -25.77 2.72
C GLN A 182 -2.12 -25.84 3.18
N GLU A 183 -2.44 -26.76 4.09
CA GLU A 183 -3.78 -26.88 4.69
C GLU A 183 -4.20 -25.60 5.43
N MET A 184 -3.32 -25.00 6.22
CA MET A 184 -3.58 -23.73 6.90
C MET A 184 -3.90 -22.61 5.89
N LEU A 185 -3.13 -22.51 4.81
CA LEU A 185 -3.29 -21.49 3.78
C LEU A 185 -4.51 -21.73 2.86
N GLU A 186 -4.97 -22.97 2.73
CA GLU A 186 -6.24 -23.29 2.06
C GLU A 186 -7.45 -22.76 2.84
N GLN A 187 -7.39 -22.74 4.17
CA GLN A 187 -8.45 -22.17 5.01
C GLN A 187 -8.48 -20.63 4.95
N GLY A 188 -7.34 -20.01 4.73
CA GLY A 188 -7.24 -18.55 4.56
C GLY A 188 -5.86 -18.00 4.89
N PRO A 189 -5.67 -16.67 4.76
CA PRO A 189 -4.43 -16.03 5.14
C PRO A 189 -4.19 -16.13 6.65
N CYS A 190 -2.96 -16.44 7.04
CA CYS A 190 -2.53 -16.54 8.43
C CYS A 190 -1.37 -15.57 8.71
N PHE A 191 -1.24 -15.12 9.96
CA PHE A 191 -0.05 -14.38 10.38
C PHE A 191 1.16 -15.31 10.48
N LEU A 192 2.35 -14.78 10.16
CA LEU A 192 3.61 -15.55 10.14
C LEU A 192 3.93 -16.15 11.51
N ASP A 193 3.73 -15.39 12.58
CA ASP A 193 3.97 -15.81 13.96
C ASP A 193 3.01 -16.92 14.40
N ALA A 194 1.73 -16.81 14.06
CA ALA A 194 0.73 -17.84 14.34
C ALA A 194 1.01 -19.15 13.59
N ALA A 195 1.38 -19.05 12.31
CA ALA A 195 1.77 -20.21 11.50
C ALA A 195 3.05 -20.87 12.04
N ALA A 196 4.07 -20.07 12.36
CA ALA A 196 5.31 -20.55 12.95
C ALA A 196 5.07 -21.26 14.29
N GLY A 197 4.23 -20.71 15.16
CA GLY A 197 3.89 -21.32 16.45
C GLY A 197 3.13 -22.65 16.31
N SER A 198 2.39 -22.85 15.21
CA SER A 198 1.68 -24.12 14.95
C SER A 198 2.61 -25.17 14.32
N ILE A 199 3.48 -24.78 13.40
CA ILE A 199 4.34 -25.68 12.62
C ILE A 199 5.64 -26.02 13.39
N PHE A 200 6.15 -25.07 14.17
CA PHE A 200 7.39 -25.15 14.95
C PHE A 200 7.14 -24.81 16.43
N PRO A 201 6.29 -25.55 17.16
CA PRO A 201 5.82 -25.17 18.50
C PRO A 201 6.91 -25.17 19.59
N ARG A 202 8.07 -25.78 19.33
CA ARG A 202 9.17 -25.93 20.30
C ARG A 202 10.44 -25.19 19.90
N ASP A 203 10.45 -24.54 18.74
CA ASP A 203 11.62 -23.83 18.23
C ASP A 203 11.57 -22.35 18.62
N ILE A 204 12.67 -21.86 19.17
CA ILE A 204 12.85 -20.44 19.48
C ILE A 204 12.96 -19.63 18.18
N ASP A 205 13.52 -20.23 17.13
CA ASP A 205 13.71 -19.64 15.80
C ASP A 205 12.63 -20.08 14.80
N GLY A 206 11.46 -20.56 15.27
CA GLY A 206 10.42 -21.14 14.41
C GLY A 206 9.93 -20.22 13.28
N GLN A 207 9.94 -18.89 13.46
CA GLN A 207 9.63 -17.94 12.38
C GLN A 207 10.66 -18.00 11.25
N LYS A 208 11.94 -18.09 11.59
CA LYS A 208 13.03 -18.19 10.61
C LYS A 208 12.96 -19.51 9.85
N GLN A 209 12.72 -20.61 10.55
CA GLN A 209 12.56 -21.92 9.90
C GLN A 209 11.36 -21.96 8.95
N LEU A 210 10.25 -21.31 9.32
CA LEU A 210 9.10 -21.19 8.44
C LEU A 210 9.44 -20.37 7.19
N VAL A 211 10.18 -19.26 7.33
CA VAL A 211 10.63 -18.46 6.18
C VAL A 211 11.55 -19.28 5.27
N ASP A 212 12.48 -20.04 5.84
CA ASP A 212 13.40 -20.92 5.08
C ASP A 212 12.62 -22.03 4.35
N LEU A 213 11.64 -22.67 5.01
CA LEU A 213 10.74 -23.65 4.41
C LEU A 213 9.95 -23.05 3.23
N VAL A 214 9.33 -21.88 3.43
CA VAL A 214 8.60 -21.18 2.37
C VAL A 214 9.52 -20.82 1.21
N HIS A 215 10.76 -20.38 1.48
CA HIS A 215 11.74 -20.06 0.46
C HIS A 215 12.07 -21.29 -0.41
N LEU A 216 12.32 -22.44 0.21
CA LEU A 216 12.61 -23.69 -0.50
C LEU A 216 11.40 -24.19 -1.30
N ALA A 217 10.21 -24.16 -0.70
CA ALA A 217 8.98 -24.59 -1.35
C ALA A 217 8.58 -23.67 -2.54
N ASN A 218 8.94 -22.39 -2.49
CA ASN A 218 8.76 -21.46 -3.62
C ASN A 218 9.73 -21.73 -4.78
N LYS A 219 10.92 -22.28 -4.49
CA LYS A 219 11.88 -22.68 -5.53
C LYS A 219 11.57 -24.05 -6.13
N ALA A 220 10.96 -24.94 -5.35
CA ALA A 220 10.59 -26.29 -5.77
C ALA A 220 9.51 -26.30 -6.87
N ARG A 221 9.80 -26.90 -8.03
CA ARG A 221 8.88 -27.05 -9.17
C ARG A 221 9.00 -28.43 -9.79
N LEU A 222 7.91 -28.95 -10.33
CA LEU A 222 7.92 -30.23 -11.04
C LEU A 222 8.46 -30.08 -12.47
N HIS A 223 8.03 -29.04 -13.20
CA HIS A 223 8.53 -28.71 -14.53
C HIS A 223 8.78 -27.21 -14.69
N GLU A 224 9.57 -26.84 -15.70
CA GLU A 224 9.78 -25.44 -16.07
C GLU A 224 8.45 -24.82 -16.53
N GLY A 225 8.11 -23.64 -16.00
CA GLY A 225 6.83 -22.98 -16.26
C GLY A 225 5.66 -23.41 -15.36
N GLU A 226 5.79 -24.48 -14.57
CA GLU A 226 4.77 -24.85 -13.59
C GLU A 226 4.82 -24.00 -12.31
N GLN A 227 3.70 -24.01 -11.57
CA GLN A 227 3.62 -23.36 -10.28
C GLN A 227 4.55 -24.04 -9.27
N PRO A 228 5.17 -23.27 -8.36
CA PRO A 228 5.96 -23.84 -7.30
C PRO A 228 5.10 -24.63 -6.32
N LEU A 229 5.76 -25.51 -5.57
CA LEU A 229 5.12 -26.36 -4.56
C LEU A 229 4.34 -25.53 -3.52
N LEU A 230 4.84 -24.33 -3.21
CA LEU A 230 4.10 -23.33 -2.46
C LEU A 230 4.24 -21.95 -3.10
N PRO A 231 3.21 -21.44 -3.83
CA PRO A 231 3.19 -20.09 -4.38
C PRO A 231 2.83 -19.04 -3.30
N ALA A 232 3.51 -19.10 -2.16
CA ALA A 232 3.25 -18.22 -1.03
C ALA A 232 3.56 -16.76 -1.36
N ARG A 233 2.72 -15.85 -0.86
CA ARG A 233 2.87 -14.40 -0.95
C ARG A 233 2.83 -13.81 0.45
N TYR A 234 3.77 -12.92 0.74
CA TYR A 234 3.76 -12.14 1.98
C TYR A 234 3.02 -10.83 1.75
N HIS A 235 2.04 -10.55 2.61
CA HIS A 235 1.31 -9.29 2.62
C HIS A 235 1.73 -8.48 3.83
N LEU A 236 2.27 -7.29 3.59
CA LEU A 236 2.64 -6.33 4.63
C LEU A 236 1.74 -5.10 4.50
N PHE A 237 0.97 -4.83 5.54
CA PHE A 237 0.10 -3.65 5.61
C PHE A 237 0.80 -2.58 6.45
N ILE A 238 1.05 -1.42 5.84
CA ILE A 238 1.67 -0.29 6.52
C ILE A 238 0.67 0.86 6.50
N ARG A 239 0.49 1.49 7.66
CA ARG A 239 -0.37 2.66 7.82
C ARG A 239 0.50 3.88 8.03
N ALA A 240 0.21 4.96 7.31
CA ALA A 240 0.84 6.25 7.55
C ALA A 240 0.40 6.81 8.91
N ILE A 241 1.20 7.72 9.48
CA ILE A 241 0.79 8.44 10.68
C ILE A 241 -0.39 9.34 10.33
N GLU A 242 -1.54 9.09 10.97
CA GLU A 242 -2.81 9.77 10.70
C GLU A 242 -3.09 10.94 11.66
N GLY A 243 -2.20 11.20 12.60
CA GLY A 243 -2.36 12.26 13.58
C GLY A 243 -1.51 12.03 14.82
N GLY A 244 -1.59 12.99 15.73
CA GLY A 244 -1.04 12.88 17.07
C GLY A 244 -2.21 13.03 18.03
N TYR A 245 -2.29 12.17 19.02
CA TYR A 245 -3.45 12.06 19.89
C TYR A 245 -3.01 12.11 21.34
N VAL A 246 -3.74 12.82 22.19
CA VAL A 246 -3.41 12.99 23.60
C VAL A 246 -4.60 12.64 24.46
N SER A 247 -4.36 11.80 25.47
CA SER A 247 -5.23 11.68 26.63
C SER A 247 -4.64 12.50 27.76
N LEU A 248 -5.46 13.30 28.44
CA LEU A 248 -5.02 14.13 29.57
C LEU A 248 -5.16 13.37 30.89
N LEU A 249 -6.24 12.59 31.02
CA LEU A 249 -6.52 11.72 32.16
C LEU A 249 -6.51 10.24 31.77
N PRO A 250 -6.29 9.33 32.73
CA PRO A 250 -5.84 9.59 34.11
C PRO A 250 -4.35 9.96 34.19
N GLN A 251 -3.61 9.78 33.10
CA GLN A 251 -2.23 10.21 32.94
C GLN A 251 -2.07 10.79 31.54
N LYS A 252 -1.35 11.91 31.43
CA LYS A 252 -0.99 12.51 30.15
C LYS A 252 -0.22 11.50 29.30
N ARG A 253 -0.80 11.10 28.17
CA ARG A 253 -0.21 10.16 27.21
C ARG A 253 -0.42 10.64 25.80
N PHE A 254 0.61 10.46 24.97
CA PHE A 254 0.61 10.77 23.55
C PHE A 254 0.61 9.48 22.74
N PHE A 255 -0.16 9.44 21.65
CA PHE A 255 -0.32 8.31 20.76
C PHE A 255 -0.19 8.77 19.31
N LEU A 256 0.36 7.91 18.45
CA LEU A 256 0.32 8.09 17.00
C LEU A 256 -0.83 7.32 16.36
N ASP A 257 -1.33 6.30 17.07
CA ASP A 257 -2.55 5.61 16.72
C ASP A 257 -3.76 6.40 17.18
N ARG A 258 -4.80 6.34 16.36
CA ARG A 258 -6.07 6.99 16.65
C ARG A 258 -6.83 6.21 17.71
N TYR A 259 -7.08 6.86 18.84
CA TYR A 259 -8.00 6.39 19.88
C TYR A 259 -9.12 7.43 20.03
N GLU A 260 -10.37 7.00 20.20
CA GLU A 260 -11.45 7.90 20.59
C GLU A 260 -11.54 8.04 22.11
N TRP A 261 -11.32 6.92 22.80
CA TRP A 261 -11.41 6.82 24.24
C TRP A 261 -10.32 5.90 24.78
N LEU A 262 -9.82 6.19 25.97
CA LEU A 262 -9.08 5.22 26.78
C LEU A 262 -9.98 4.69 27.88
N GLU A 263 -10.01 3.37 28.05
CA GLU A 263 -10.73 2.75 29.14
C GLU A 263 -9.76 2.30 30.22
N LYS A 264 -9.94 2.80 31.45
CA LYS A 264 -9.18 2.36 32.63
C LYS A 264 -10.13 2.23 33.82
N GLU A 265 -10.11 1.09 34.48
CA GLU A 265 -10.94 0.82 35.66
C GLU A 265 -12.45 1.04 35.40
N GLY A 266 -12.90 0.80 34.15
CA GLY A 266 -14.30 1.00 33.73
C GLY A 266 -14.70 2.45 33.43
N ILE A 267 -13.77 3.40 33.53
CA ILE A 267 -13.98 4.81 33.16
C ILE A 267 -13.40 5.06 31.77
N LYS A 268 -14.18 5.73 30.91
CA LYS A 268 -13.77 6.16 29.58
C LYS A 268 -13.28 7.59 29.61
N TYR A 269 -12.05 7.81 29.15
CA TYR A 269 -11.41 9.13 29.05
C TYR A 269 -11.31 9.55 27.59
N PRO A 270 -11.68 10.79 27.23
CA PRO A 270 -11.60 11.28 25.86
C PRO A 270 -10.15 11.42 25.42
N VAL A 271 -9.92 11.13 24.15
CA VAL A 271 -8.63 11.37 23.49
C VAL A 271 -8.82 12.47 22.45
N PHE A 272 -7.93 13.46 22.47
CA PHE A 272 -8.00 14.64 21.62
C PHE A 272 -6.87 14.60 20.59
N GLU A 273 -7.16 15.00 19.35
CA GLU A 273 -6.11 15.17 18.35
C GLU A 273 -5.35 16.49 18.61
N VAL A 274 -4.03 16.46 18.43
CA VAL A 274 -3.14 17.60 18.64
C VAL A 274 -2.44 18.05 17.35
N ALA A 275 -2.12 19.34 17.33
CA ALA A 275 -1.36 20.01 16.28
C ALA A 275 -0.33 20.96 16.90
N THR A 276 0.65 21.42 16.12
CA THR A 276 1.69 22.33 16.58
C THR A 276 1.87 23.52 15.65
N CYS A 277 2.25 24.67 16.21
CA CYS A 277 2.69 25.81 15.40
C CYS A 277 4.04 25.49 14.72
N ARG A 278 4.14 25.72 13.40
CA ARG A 278 5.37 25.51 12.61
C ARG A 278 6.56 26.38 13.03
N ARG A 279 6.33 27.44 13.83
CA ARG A 279 7.37 28.39 14.25
C ARG A 279 7.77 28.20 15.70
N CYS A 280 6.82 28.27 16.63
CA CYS A 280 7.08 28.21 18.07
C CYS A 280 6.78 26.87 18.72
N ASN A 281 6.27 25.89 17.96
CA ASN A 281 5.88 24.56 18.46
C ASN A 281 4.80 24.54 19.56
N SER A 282 4.11 25.66 19.82
CA SER A 282 2.97 25.68 20.74
C SER A 282 1.92 24.66 20.33
N LEU A 283 1.32 24.00 21.32
CA LEU A 283 0.35 22.92 21.13
C LEU A 283 -1.07 23.44 20.93
N TYR A 284 -1.78 22.77 20.04
CA TYR A 284 -3.17 23.01 19.72
C TYR A 284 -3.93 21.70 19.82
N PHE A 285 -5.19 21.75 20.22
CA PHE A 285 -6.15 20.71 19.88
C PHE A 285 -6.77 20.98 18.53
N SER A 286 -7.01 19.93 17.76
CA SER A 286 -7.70 19.98 16.47
C SER A 286 -8.88 19.02 16.47
N GLY A 287 -10.04 19.45 15.99
CA GLY A 287 -11.23 18.61 16.05
C GLY A 287 -12.48 19.35 15.61
N GLU A 288 -13.64 18.89 16.06
CA GLU A 288 -14.95 19.47 15.80
C GLU A 288 -15.78 19.47 17.08
N THR A 289 -16.47 20.58 17.35
CA THR A 289 -17.48 20.65 18.41
C THR A 289 -18.81 20.09 17.92
N GLN A 290 -19.29 19.02 18.55
CA GLN A 290 -20.59 18.39 18.27
C GLN A 290 -21.56 18.66 19.43
N THR A 291 -22.85 18.73 19.13
CA THR A 291 -23.89 18.94 20.16
C THR A 291 -24.54 17.59 20.48
N GLU A 292 -24.39 17.11 21.71
CA GLU A 292 -24.98 15.84 22.19
C GLU A 292 -25.91 16.09 23.37
N GLU A 293 -27.18 15.68 23.21
CA GLU A 293 -28.32 15.63 24.16
C GLU A 293 -28.64 16.91 24.97
N ASN A 294 -27.65 17.63 25.51
CA ASN A 294 -27.73 18.97 26.11
C ASN A 294 -26.36 19.67 26.33
N SER A 295 -25.26 19.13 25.79
CA SER A 295 -23.91 19.70 25.97
C SER A 295 -23.11 19.73 24.66
N LYS A 296 -22.21 20.70 24.53
CA LYS A 296 -21.26 20.76 23.42
C LYS A 296 -20.04 19.95 23.80
N VAL A 297 -19.69 18.96 22.98
CA VAL A 297 -18.55 18.07 23.20
C VAL A 297 -17.55 18.27 22.07
N PHE A 298 -16.30 18.51 22.42
CA PHE A 298 -15.21 18.59 21.48
C PHE A 298 -14.65 17.19 21.21
N LYS A 299 -14.71 16.76 19.95
CA LYS A 299 -14.26 15.43 19.52
C LYS A 299 -13.22 15.54 18.41
N GLN A 300 -12.37 14.53 18.32
CA GLN A 300 -11.53 14.37 17.15
C GLN A 300 -12.37 14.15 15.88
N LEU A 301 -11.89 14.63 14.74
CA LEU A 301 -12.59 14.45 13.48
C LEU A 301 -12.66 12.98 13.07
N GLY A 302 -13.85 12.51 12.70
CA GLY A 302 -14.12 11.17 12.15
C GLY A 302 -13.30 10.83 10.89
N ARG A 303 -13.54 9.66 10.30
CA ARG A 303 -13.03 9.32 8.94
C ARG A 303 -13.51 10.30 7.85
N GLN A 304 -14.47 11.17 8.16
CA GLN A 304 -15.06 12.19 7.29
C GLN A 304 -14.16 13.42 7.04
N PHE A 305 -12.92 13.44 7.53
CA PHE A 305 -11.99 14.57 7.33
C PHE A 305 -11.80 14.98 5.86
N TYR A 306 -11.80 14.01 4.93
CA TYR A 306 -11.64 14.31 3.49
C TYR A 306 -12.86 14.96 2.86
N GLU A 307 -14.03 14.87 3.51
CA GLU A 307 -15.31 15.30 2.95
C GLU A 307 -15.66 16.75 3.32
N ASN A 308 -15.18 17.28 4.45
CA ASN A 308 -15.54 18.63 4.89
C ASN A 308 -14.45 19.35 5.69
N LYS A 309 -13.51 20.01 4.99
CA LYS A 309 -12.38 20.75 5.62
C LYS A 309 -12.83 21.93 6.49
N ASN A 310 -14.06 22.42 6.31
CA ASN A 310 -14.56 23.62 6.97
C ASN A 310 -15.04 23.40 8.42
N SER A 311 -15.22 22.15 8.87
CA SER A 311 -15.60 21.86 10.26
C SER A 311 -14.42 21.78 11.22
N LEU A 312 -13.19 21.96 10.72
CA LEU A 312 -11.97 21.81 11.52
C LEU A 312 -11.72 23.04 12.40
N GLU A 313 -11.85 22.84 13.70
CA GLU A 313 -11.59 23.85 14.74
C GLU A 313 -10.22 23.63 15.38
N TYR A 314 -9.58 24.73 15.78
CA TYR A 314 -8.28 24.71 16.46
C TYR A 314 -8.34 25.48 17.78
N TYR A 315 -7.80 24.86 18.82
CA TYR A 315 -7.79 25.39 20.18
C TYR A 315 -6.36 25.41 20.72
N LEU A 316 -5.77 26.59 20.89
CA LEU A 316 -4.44 26.77 21.48
C LEU A 316 -4.47 26.38 22.98
N ILE A 317 -3.53 25.53 23.39
CA ILE A 317 -3.33 25.13 24.78
C ILE A 317 -2.42 26.18 25.45
N LEU A 318 -2.89 26.76 26.55
CA LEU A 318 -2.11 27.69 27.36
C LEU A 318 -1.53 26.96 28.57
N GLU A 319 -0.23 26.70 28.59
CA GLU A 319 0.41 26.08 29.76
C GLU A 319 0.57 27.05 30.94
N SER A 320 0.75 28.36 30.69
CA SER A 320 0.82 29.41 31.74
C SER A 320 0.97 30.85 31.23
N GLY A 321 0.66 31.14 29.96
CA GLY A 321 0.89 32.46 29.35
C GLY A 321 -0.37 33.10 28.78
N GLU A 322 -0.39 34.43 28.66
CA GLU A 322 -1.38 35.13 27.84
C GLU A 322 -0.95 35.13 26.36
N PRO A 323 -1.90 35.14 25.41
CA PRO A 323 -1.57 35.30 24.00
C PRO A 323 -0.78 36.60 23.78
N VAL A 324 0.12 36.59 22.80
CA VAL A 324 0.90 37.79 22.47
C VAL A 324 -0.07 38.88 22.00
N PRO A 325 -0.01 40.11 22.56
CA PRO A 325 -0.83 41.21 22.09
C PRO A 325 -0.60 41.43 20.60
N ASP A 326 -1.68 41.61 19.85
CA ASP A 326 -1.57 41.95 18.43
C ASP A 326 -0.88 43.30 18.26
N ASN A 327 -0.04 43.42 17.22
CA ASN A 327 0.56 44.70 16.87
C ASN A 327 -0.55 45.64 16.36
N GLU A 328 -0.66 46.84 16.93
CA GLU A 328 -1.72 47.81 16.60
C GLU A 328 -1.76 48.15 15.10
N ASP A 329 -0.59 48.15 14.44
CA ASP A 329 -0.47 48.38 12.99
C ASP A 329 -1.05 47.23 12.13
N GLU A 330 -1.06 45.98 12.62
CA GLU A 330 -1.62 44.83 11.89
C GLU A 330 -3.15 44.73 12.00
N MET A 331 -3.72 45.18 13.13
CA MET A 331 -5.18 45.18 13.35
C MET A 331 -5.90 46.09 12.35
N ILE A 332 -5.27 47.22 11.99
CA ILE A 332 -5.83 48.19 11.05
C ILE A 332 -5.83 47.66 9.61
N ALA A 333 -4.83 46.84 9.25
CA ALA A 333 -4.71 46.30 7.89
C ALA A 333 -5.62 45.10 7.59
N SER A 334 -6.01 44.34 8.63
CA SER A 334 -6.75 43.08 8.49
C SER A 334 -8.24 43.17 8.81
N GLY A 335 -8.70 44.20 9.55
CA GLY A 335 -10.11 44.36 9.92
C GLY A 335 -10.64 43.29 10.89
N GLU A 336 -9.76 42.43 11.43
CA GLU A 336 -10.10 41.36 12.38
C GLU A 336 -9.76 41.81 13.80
N VAL A 337 -10.71 41.64 14.73
CA VAL A 337 -10.52 41.93 16.15
C VAL A 337 -10.19 40.65 16.91
N SER A 338 -9.17 40.77 17.76
CA SER A 338 -8.85 40.00 18.97
C SER A 338 -8.21 38.61 18.84
N GLY A 339 -7.04 38.48 19.48
CA GLY A 339 -6.48 37.21 19.95
C GLY A 339 -7.58 36.35 20.58
N GLY A 340 -7.73 35.14 20.04
CA GLY A 340 -9.00 34.39 20.02
C GLY A 340 -9.77 34.19 21.32
N GLU A 341 -11.01 33.73 21.17
CA GLU A 341 -11.99 33.51 22.25
C GLU A 341 -11.52 32.44 23.25
N LYS A 342 -11.71 32.69 24.56
CA LYS A 342 -11.37 31.72 25.62
C LYS A 342 -12.49 30.71 25.83
N PHE A 343 -12.13 29.44 25.89
CA PHE A 343 -13.02 28.30 26.13
C PHE A 343 -12.50 27.45 27.29
N LEU A 344 -13.42 26.76 27.96
CA LEU A 344 -13.13 25.74 28.96
C LEU A 344 -13.39 24.36 28.35
N LEU A 345 -12.39 23.47 28.41
CA LEU A 345 -12.48 22.08 27.97
C LEU A 345 -12.38 21.14 29.17
N CYS A 346 -13.31 20.19 29.28
CA CYS A 346 -13.28 19.16 30.32
C CYS A 346 -12.41 17.96 29.91
N GLU A 347 -11.41 17.62 30.72
CA GLU A 347 -10.51 16.48 30.49
C GLU A 347 -11.18 15.11 30.69
N LEU A 348 -12.29 15.04 31.44
CA LEU A 348 -12.99 13.79 31.76
C LEU A 348 -14.01 13.38 30.71
N CYS A 349 -14.72 14.33 30.09
CA CYS A 349 -15.83 14.03 29.18
C CYS A 349 -15.74 14.73 27.82
N GLY A 350 -14.80 15.67 27.64
CA GLY A 350 -14.65 16.43 26.40
C GLY A 350 -15.64 17.56 26.22
N ALA A 351 -16.48 17.87 27.21
CA ALA A 351 -17.41 19.00 27.14
C ALA A 351 -16.64 20.33 27.01
N ILE A 352 -17.08 21.18 26.09
CA ILE A 352 -16.46 22.46 25.76
C ILE A 352 -17.48 23.60 25.80
N GLY A 353 -17.10 24.75 26.36
CA GLY A 353 -17.96 25.94 26.38
C GLY A 353 -17.16 27.23 26.51
N HIS A 354 -17.80 28.35 26.20
CA HIS A 354 -17.17 29.67 26.28
C HIS A 354 -16.84 30.00 27.75
N ALA A 355 -15.67 30.56 28.02
CA ALA A 355 -15.21 30.82 29.38
C ALA A 355 -16.07 31.87 30.12
N ASP A 356 -16.73 32.75 29.37
CA ASP A 356 -17.62 33.79 29.92
C ASP A 356 -19.01 33.29 30.30
N ASN A 357 -19.33 32.01 30.05
CA ASN A 357 -20.61 31.43 30.43
C ASN A 357 -20.72 31.26 31.96
N VAL A 358 -21.90 31.53 32.50
CA VAL A 358 -22.18 31.40 33.94
C VAL A 358 -22.22 29.93 34.39
N GLU A 359 -22.64 29.03 33.49
CA GLU A 359 -22.74 27.59 33.75
C GLU A 359 -21.53 26.84 33.15
N PHE A 360 -21.01 25.87 33.91
CA PHE A 360 -19.96 24.98 33.42
C PHE A 360 -20.50 24.07 32.29
N PRO A 361 -19.66 23.71 31.31
CA PRO A 361 -20.07 22.85 30.18
C PRO A 361 -20.62 21.47 30.59
N CYS A 362 -20.24 20.96 31.76
CA CYS A 362 -20.69 19.69 32.33
C CYS A 362 -20.53 19.64 33.87
N ASN A 363 -21.00 18.54 34.46
CA ASN A 363 -20.99 18.32 35.92
C ASN A 363 -19.79 17.49 36.43
N CYS A 364 -18.70 17.41 35.67
CA CYS A 364 -17.54 16.56 36.01
C CYS A 364 -16.60 17.14 37.09
N GLY A 365 -16.95 18.27 37.73
CA GLY A 365 -16.09 18.95 38.71
C GLY A 365 -15.17 20.00 38.08
N ALA A 366 -14.97 21.12 38.80
CA ALA A 366 -14.22 22.28 38.31
C ALA A 366 -12.72 21.98 38.10
N GLU A 367 -12.19 21.01 38.84
CA GLU A 367 -10.81 20.54 38.78
C GLU A 367 -10.44 19.85 37.47
N ASN A 368 -11.44 19.40 36.71
CA ASN A 368 -11.25 18.68 35.44
C ASN A 368 -11.35 19.60 34.22
N TYR A 369 -11.33 20.92 34.41
CA TYR A 369 -11.35 21.91 33.33
C TYR A 369 -10.01 22.61 33.16
N PHE A 370 -9.65 22.87 31.91
CA PHE A 370 -8.53 23.72 31.58
C PHE A 370 -8.90 24.69 30.44
N SER A 371 -8.20 25.83 30.40
CA SER A 371 -8.48 26.91 29.46
C SER A 371 -7.77 26.71 28.13
N VAL A 372 -8.51 26.93 27.04
CA VAL A 372 -8.00 26.91 25.66
C VAL A 372 -8.47 28.15 24.91
N ILE A 373 -7.72 28.57 23.88
CA ILE A 373 -8.10 29.69 23.02
C ILE A 373 -8.55 29.17 21.66
N LYS A 374 -9.80 29.44 21.26
CA LYS A 374 -10.28 29.15 19.91
C LYS A 374 -9.59 30.08 18.92
N VAL A 375 -8.93 29.52 17.92
CA VAL A 375 -8.20 30.29 16.90
C VAL A 375 -8.98 30.30 15.59
N PRO A 376 -9.16 31.47 14.94
CA PRO A 376 -9.86 31.54 13.67
C PRO A 376 -9.13 30.69 12.61
N ALA A 377 -9.91 29.86 11.92
CA ALA A 377 -9.45 29.04 10.82
C ALA A 377 -10.33 29.29 9.59
N LYS A 378 -9.71 29.45 8.43
CA LYS A 378 -10.39 29.63 7.14
C LYS A 378 -10.06 28.44 6.25
N ASP A 379 -11.08 27.76 5.74
CA ASP A 379 -10.94 26.53 4.95
C ASP A 379 -10.07 25.46 5.65
N GLY A 380 -10.16 25.37 6.98
CA GLY A 380 -9.37 24.47 7.83
C GLY A 380 -7.91 24.89 8.06
N ASN A 381 -7.51 26.10 7.62
CA ASN A 381 -6.16 26.64 7.81
C ASN A 381 -6.13 27.76 8.85
N VAL A 382 -5.15 27.70 9.74
CA VAL A 382 -4.86 28.78 10.69
C VAL A 382 -3.79 29.68 10.09
N HIS A 383 -4.07 30.97 9.91
CA HIS A 383 -3.13 31.90 9.28
C HIS A 383 -2.25 32.65 10.27
N LYS A 384 -2.70 32.83 11.51
CA LYS A 384 -1.98 33.55 12.56
C LYS A 384 -1.89 32.72 13.83
N CYS A 385 -0.72 32.66 14.43
CA CYS A 385 -0.49 31.95 15.69
C CYS A 385 -0.59 32.93 16.88
N PRO A 386 -1.60 32.82 17.76
CA PRO A 386 -1.71 33.72 18.92
C PRO A 386 -0.58 33.57 19.96
N ALA A 387 0.13 32.44 19.93
CA ALA A 387 1.23 32.18 20.87
C ALA A 387 2.55 32.88 20.50
N CYS A 388 2.81 33.14 19.22
CA CYS A 388 4.06 33.77 18.77
C CYS A 388 3.88 34.93 17.78
N GLY A 389 2.64 35.30 17.46
CA GLY A 389 2.30 36.36 16.50
C GLY A 389 2.67 36.05 15.04
N SER A 390 3.28 34.91 14.74
CA SER A 390 3.69 34.57 13.37
C SER A 390 2.50 34.38 12.45
N THR A 391 2.59 34.95 11.26
CA THR A 391 1.58 34.87 10.21
C THR A 391 2.08 34.08 9.01
N LEU A 392 1.16 33.41 8.32
CA LEU A 392 1.41 32.70 7.06
C LEU A 392 0.26 32.98 6.10
N SER A 393 0.57 33.69 5.00
CA SER A 393 -0.42 34.08 4.00
C SER A 393 -0.89 32.93 3.12
N VAL A 394 -0.06 31.90 2.93
CA VAL A 394 -0.36 30.73 2.09
C VAL A 394 -0.22 29.44 2.88
N GLY A 395 -1.34 28.76 3.11
CA GLY A 395 -1.44 27.53 3.92
C GLY A 395 -1.66 27.81 5.41
N SER A 396 -1.44 26.78 6.23
CA SER A 396 -1.66 26.84 7.69
C SER A 396 -0.34 26.96 8.47
N ILE A 397 -0.27 27.91 9.41
CA ILE A 397 0.81 28.02 10.41
C ILE A 397 0.76 26.88 11.43
N VAL A 398 -0.43 26.32 11.67
CA VAL A 398 -0.64 25.16 12.54
C VAL A 398 -0.57 23.89 11.68
N ARG A 399 0.25 22.93 12.12
CA ARG A 399 0.49 21.66 11.46
C ARG A 399 0.04 20.51 12.37
N ARG A 400 -0.86 19.69 11.86
CA ARG A 400 -1.22 18.38 12.44
C ARG A 400 -0.12 17.35 12.15
N PHE A 401 -0.04 16.29 12.96
CA PHE A 401 0.93 15.20 12.79
C PHE A 401 0.48 14.20 11.72
N MET A 402 0.04 14.68 10.56
CA MET A 402 -0.32 13.84 9.43
C MET A 402 0.85 13.73 8.45
N LEU A 403 1.10 12.51 7.97
CA LEU A 403 1.96 12.26 6.82
C LEU A 403 1.09 11.88 5.62
N GLY A 404 1.34 12.50 4.47
CA GLY A 404 0.67 12.12 3.23
C GLY A 404 1.08 10.73 2.78
N ALA A 405 0.17 10.01 2.14
CA ALA A 405 0.43 8.67 1.61
C ALA A 405 1.69 8.65 0.74
N ASP A 406 1.83 9.60 -0.18
CA ASP A 406 2.96 9.70 -1.12
C ASP A 406 4.34 9.80 -0.44
N ALA A 407 4.43 10.53 0.66
CA ALA A 407 5.69 10.68 1.38
C ALA A 407 6.11 9.37 2.04
N VAL A 408 5.14 8.68 2.66
CA VAL A 408 5.38 7.39 3.32
C VAL A 408 5.70 6.31 2.30
N THR A 409 4.90 6.21 1.22
CA THR A 409 5.12 5.22 0.16
C THR A 409 6.42 5.48 -0.60
N SER A 410 6.86 6.74 -0.76
CA SER A 410 8.15 7.06 -1.39
C SER A 410 9.34 6.57 -0.55
N VAL A 411 9.30 6.82 0.76
CA VAL A 411 10.33 6.34 1.69
C VAL A 411 10.36 4.81 1.70
N LEU A 412 9.20 4.17 1.80
CA LEU A 412 9.10 2.71 1.79
C LEU A 412 9.58 2.11 0.47
N GLY A 413 9.13 2.65 -0.66
CA GLY A 413 9.54 2.19 -1.98
C GLY A 413 11.06 2.30 -2.17
N THR A 414 11.66 3.43 -1.77
CA THR A 414 13.10 3.63 -1.83
C THR A 414 13.86 2.66 -0.92
N ALA A 415 13.43 2.52 0.33
CA ALA A 415 14.08 1.65 1.31
C ALA A 415 13.98 0.18 0.90
N LEU A 416 12.81 -0.28 0.48
CA LEU A 416 12.59 -1.65 0.02
C LEU A 416 13.42 -1.95 -1.23
N TYR A 417 13.41 -1.06 -2.23
CA TYR A 417 14.20 -1.23 -3.45
C TYR A 417 15.70 -1.43 -3.16
N GLN A 418 16.24 -0.70 -2.18
CA GLN A 418 17.64 -0.82 -1.76
C GLN A 418 17.96 -2.17 -1.10
N GLN A 419 16.97 -2.81 -0.45
CA GLN A 419 17.12 -4.13 0.18
C GLN A 419 16.89 -5.30 -0.78
N ILE A 420 16.40 -5.04 -2.00
CA ILE A 420 16.26 -6.10 -3.01
C ILE A 420 17.67 -6.53 -3.45
N PRO A 421 18.05 -7.82 -3.30
CA PRO A 421 19.34 -8.30 -3.74
C PRO A 421 19.45 -8.22 -5.26
N GLU A 422 20.66 -7.99 -5.76
CA GLU A 422 20.93 -8.08 -7.19
C GLU A 422 20.81 -9.54 -7.61
N ARG A 423 20.01 -9.79 -8.64
CA ARG A 423 19.97 -11.09 -9.29
C ARG A 423 20.99 -11.05 -10.41
N GLU A 424 21.97 -11.94 -10.37
CA GLU A 424 22.70 -12.32 -11.56
C GLU A 424 21.72 -13.15 -12.39
N GLU A 425 20.98 -12.50 -13.29
CA GLU A 425 20.37 -13.23 -14.39
C GLU A 425 21.49 -13.44 -15.40
N ASP A 426 21.72 -14.70 -15.81
CA ASP A 426 22.43 -15.00 -17.03
C ASP A 426 21.67 -14.28 -18.15
N LEU A 427 22.11 -13.07 -18.48
CA LEU A 427 21.69 -12.37 -19.68
C LEU A 427 22.24 -13.18 -20.84
N GLU A 428 21.56 -14.27 -21.20
CA GLU A 428 21.54 -14.72 -22.57
C GLU A 428 21.09 -13.49 -23.36
N LEU A 429 22.06 -12.89 -24.06
CA LEU A 429 21.86 -11.82 -25.01
C LEU A 429 20.76 -12.28 -25.98
N ARG A 430 19.51 -11.94 -25.67
CA ARG A 430 18.51 -11.80 -26.70
C ARG A 430 19.03 -10.67 -27.56
N VAL A 431 19.62 -11.05 -28.68
CA VAL A 431 19.79 -10.16 -29.82
C VAL A 431 18.35 -9.84 -30.22
N ASP A 432 17.79 -8.79 -29.64
CA ASP A 432 16.57 -8.20 -30.15
C ASP A 432 16.91 -7.74 -31.58
N ASP A 433 16.26 -8.34 -32.57
CA ASP A 433 16.28 -7.82 -33.94
C ASP A 433 15.87 -6.34 -33.87
N ASP A 434 16.69 -5.46 -34.45
CA ASP A 434 16.66 -4.00 -34.41
C ASP A 434 15.40 -3.33 -35.03
N ASP A 435 14.25 -4.00 -35.08
CA ASP A 435 13.03 -3.53 -35.77
C ASP A 435 11.86 -3.19 -34.81
N ASP A 436 12.13 -2.96 -33.53
CA ASP A 436 11.11 -2.48 -32.58
C ASP A 436 11.25 -0.96 -32.34
N GLU A 437 10.61 -0.14 -33.19
CA GLU A 437 10.61 1.34 -33.14
C GLU A 437 9.97 1.91 -31.84
N TRP A 438 9.42 1.06 -30.99
CA TRP A 438 8.88 1.39 -29.66
C TRP A 438 9.73 0.88 -28.49
N GLY A 439 10.84 0.18 -28.78
CA GLY A 439 11.81 -0.28 -27.78
C GLY A 439 12.69 0.87 -27.30
N SER A 440 12.68 1.14 -25.99
CA SER A 440 13.63 2.09 -25.42
C SER A 440 15.06 1.54 -25.57
N VAL A 441 15.83 2.11 -26.49
CA VAL A 441 17.27 1.82 -26.67
C VAL A 441 17.97 2.08 -25.34
N SER A 442 18.37 1.02 -24.65
CA SER A 442 19.24 1.14 -23.49
C SER A 442 20.60 0.60 -23.84
N ASN A 443 21.55 1.52 -24.04
CA ASN A 443 22.97 1.21 -24.07
C ASN A 443 23.35 0.35 -22.86
N GLY A 444 24.19 -0.66 -23.12
CA GLY A 444 24.66 -1.67 -22.16
C GLY A 444 25.52 -1.11 -21.02
N GLU A 445 24.89 -0.37 -20.11
CA GLU A 445 25.37 -0.20 -18.75
C GLU A 445 24.75 -1.31 -17.89
N ASN A 446 25.52 -1.87 -16.94
CA ASN A 446 25.06 -2.86 -15.97
C ASN A 446 23.74 -2.42 -15.31
N LYS A 447 22.61 -2.81 -15.91
CA LYS A 447 21.29 -2.53 -15.37
C LYS A 447 21.11 -3.41 -14.15
N SER A 448 20.91 -2.78 -13.01
CA SER A 448 20.51 -3.48 -11.79
C SER A 448 19.24 -4.29 -12.07
N ASN A 449 19.27 -5.60 -11.87
CA ASN A 449 18.13 -6.50 -12.08
C ASN A 449 17.06 -6.40 -10.96
N ARG A 450 17.16 -5.39 -10.09
CA ARG A 450 16.18 -5.14 -9.04
C ARG A 450 14.89 -4.64 -9.68
N ARG A 451 13.78 -5.33 -9.40
CA ARG A 451 12.45 -4.96 -9.88
C ARG A 451 11.54 -4.70 -8.69
N LEU A 452 10.98 -3.49 -8.62
CA LEU A 452 9.93 -3.12 -7.69
C LEU A 452 8.76 -2.54 -8.49
N LEU A 453 7.59 -3.15 -8.33
CA LEU A 453 6.34 -2.66 -8.92
C LEU A 453 5.51 -2.02 -7.80
N ILE A 454 5.10 -0.77 -8.01
CA ILE A 454 4.25 -0.02 -7.09
C ILE A 454 2.96 0.31 -7.83
N PHE A 455 1.82 -0.04 -7.21
CA PHE A 455 0.49 0.22 -7.75
C PHE A 455 -0.21 1.31 -6.93
N SER A 456 -1.14 2.00 -7.56
CA SER A 456 -2.05 2.94 -6.91
C SER A 456 -3.47 2.72 -7.45
N ASP A 457 -4.47 3.01 -6.63
CA ASP A 457 -5.88 2.77 -6.93
C ASP A 457 -6.40 3.66 -8.09
N SER A 458 -5.67 4.70 -8.47
CA SER A 458 -5.99 5.51 -9.65
C SER A 458 -4.78 5.80 -10.53
N ARG A 459 -5.03 5.93 -11.84
CA ARG A 459 -4.00 6.31 -12.83
C ARG A 459 -3.42 7.70 -12.55
N GLN A 460 -4.23 8.61 -12.04
CA GLN A 460 -3.77 9.97 -11.71
C GLN A 460 -2.82 9.92 -10.51
N ASP A 461 -3.19 9.22 -9.45
CA ASP A 461 -2.37 9.08 -8.25
C ASP A 461 -1.05 8.35 -8.56
N ALA A 462 -1.10 7.31 -9.41
CA ALA A 462 0.11 6.64 -9.90
C ALA A 462 1.06 7.61 -10.62
N ALA A 463 0.55 8.48 -11.49
CA ALA A 463 1.35 9.46 -12.22
C ALA A 463 1.93 10.54 -11.30
N PHE A 464 1.15 11.03 -10.34
CA PHE A 464 1.62 11.96 -9.32
C PHE A 464 2.72 11.34 -8.45
N PHE A 465 2.47 10.12 -7.95
CA PHE A 465 3.41 9.40 -7.11
C PHE A 465 4.73 9.11 -7.84
N ALA A 466 4.69 8.64 -9.09
CA ALA A 466 5.90 8.39 -9.87
C ALA A 466 6.76 9.66 -10.01
N THR A 467 6.11 10.78 -10.32
CA THR A 467 6.80 12.09 -10.41
C THR A 467 7.38 12.52 -9.06
N TYR A 468 6.61 12.35 -7.97
CA TYR A 468 7.04 12.67 -6.61
C TYR A 468 8.22 11.81 -6.16
N LEU A 469 8.17 10.51 -6.41
CA LEU A 469 9.23 9.55 -6.09
C LEU A 469 10.53 9.92 -6.80
N GLN A 470 10.48 10.18 -8.11
CA GLN A 470 11.67 10.59 -8.87
C GLN A 470 12.29 11.88 -8.32
N ASN A 471 11.45 12.91 -8.07
CA ASN A 471 11.92 14.20 -7.57
C ASN A 471 12.51 14.09 -6.16
N SER A 472 11.81 13.40 -5.26
CA SER A 472 12.27 13.20 -3.88
C SER A 472 13.56 12.38 -3.83
N TYR A 473 13.65 11.30 -4.61
CA TYR A 473 14.86 10.49 -4.73
C TYR A 473 16.04 11.30 -5.25
N ASN A 474 15.88 12.03 -6.36
CA ASN A 474 16.95 12.85 -6.95
C ASN A 474 17.45 13.92 -5.97
N GLN A 475 16.54 14.57 -5.23
CA GLN A 475 16.93 15.54 -4.20
C GLN A 475 17.74 14.90 -3.08
N ILE A 476 17.34 13.72 -2.60
CA ILE A 476 18.06 12.98 -1.56
C ILE A 476 19.43 12.53 -2.08
N LEU A 477 19.48 12.00 -3.31
CA LEU A 477 20.71 11.57 -3.97
C LEU A 477 21.70 12.73 -4.11
N HIS A 478 21.27 13.88 -4.61
CA HIS A 478 22.12 15.07 -4.73
C HIS A 478 22.67 15.50 -3.36
N ARG A 479 21.81 15.57 -2.33
CA ARG A 479 22.25 15.90 -0.97
C ARG A 479 23.26 14.87 -0.44
N ARG A 480 23.04 13.58 -0.71
CA ARG A 480 23.94 12.51 -0.28
C ARG A 480 25.30 12.60 -0.98
N LEU A 481 25.33 12.87 -2.28
CA LEU A 481 26.56 13.07 -3.05
C LEU A 481 27.35 14.28 -2.54
N ILE A 482 26.67 15.38 -2.20
CA ILE A 482 27.30 16.54 -1.57
C ILE A 482 27.95 16.12 -0.25
N VAL A 483 27.19 15.47 0.66
CA VAL A 483 27.72 15.01 1.95
C VAL A 483 28.90 14.06 1.78
N MET A 484 28.80 13.06 0.89
CA MET A 484 29.89 12.12 0.63
C MET A 484 31.15 12.82 0.09
N THR A 485 30.99 13.81 -0.78
CA THR A 485 32.11 14.61 -1.30
C THR A 485 32.76 15.44 -0.18
N LEU A 486 31.95 16.03 0.70
CA LEU A 486 32.43 16.77 1.87
C LEU A 486 33.19 15.85 2.85
N GLU A 487 32.67 14.65 3.10
CA GLU A 487 33.31 13.63 3.95
C GLU A 487 34.64 13.17 3.35
N GLN A 488 34.68 12.89 2.04
CA GLN A 488 35.90 12.44 1.34
C GLN A 488 37.00 13.52 1.28
N HIS A 489 36.63 14.80 1.25
CA HIS A 489 37.57 15.92 1.09
C HIS A 489 37.65 16.83 2.32
N TRP A 490 37.23 16.33 3.48
CA TRP A 490 37.14 17.06 4.75
C TRP A 490 38.38 17.93 5.05
N ASP A 491 39.57 17.33 5.00
CA ASP A 491 40.83 18.01 5.32
C ASP A 491 41.14 19.16 4.34
N LYS A 492 40.85 18.96 3.04
CA LYS A 492 41.06 19.98 2.00
C LYS A 492 40.07 21.13 2.12
N ILE A 493 38.84 20.86 2.54
CA ILE A 493 37.80 21.89 2.73
C ILE A 493 38.20 22.82 3.88
N ILE A 494 38.66 22.24 5.00
CA ILE A 494 39.15 23.00 6.15
C ILE A 494 40.39 23.81 5.76
N SER A 495 41.39 23.20 5.10
CA SER A 495 42.62 23.89 4.74
C SER A 495 42.38 25.07 3.78
N ASN A 496 41.38 24.97 2.91
CA ASN A 496 41.06 26.01 1.92
C ASN A 496 39.93 26.97 2.36
N ASN A 497 39.40 26.83 3.59
CA ASN A 497 38.29 27.64 4.11
C ASN A 497 37.07 27.71 3.18
N TRP A 498 36.75 26.62 2.47
CA TRP A 498 35.57 26.59 1.60
C TRP A 498 34.29 26.59 2.43
N ARG A 499 33.29 27.38 1.99
CA ARG A 499 31.97 27.48 2.62
C ARG A 499 30.90 27.13 1.59
N VAL A 500 29.88 26.40 2.02
CA VAL A 500 28.67 26.18 1.23
C VAL A 500 27.83 27.45 1.35
N GLY A 501 27.74 28.21 0.26
CA GLY A 501 26.95 29.44 0.15
C GLY A 501 25.54 29.18 -0.36
#